data_AF-A0AAE6WJJ6-F1
#
_entry.id   AF-A0AAE6WJJ6-F1
#
_cell.length_a   1.000
_cell.length_b   1.000
_cell.length_c   1.000
_cell.angle_alpha   90.00
_cell.angle_beta   90.00
_cell.angle_gamma   90.00
#
_symmetry.space_group_name_H-M   'P 1'
#
loop_
_entity.id
_entity.type
_entity.pdbx_description
1 polymer ?
#
loop_
_entity_poly.entity_id
_entity_poly.type
_entity_poly.pdbx_seq_one_letter_code
_entity_poly.pdbx_strand_id
1 'polypeptide(L)' 'MEIRVFVSSLSAYNSGILTGKWTTLPVNDVQKDILDGLDGEEYFISDYDAPFEIGEHINLVNLNLLHMS' A
#
# COMPACT_ATOMS: atom_id res chain seq x y z
N MET A 1 -0.04 5.18 16.35
CA MET A 1 0.67 5.86 15.24
C MET A 1 -0.16 5.70 13.99
N GLU A 2 -0.50 6.78 13.29
CA GLU A 2 -1.23 6.68 12.02
C GLU A 2 -0.22 6.47 10.89
N ILE A 3 -0.43 5.46 10.05
CA ILE A 3 0.35 5.22 8.83
C ILE A 3 -0.63 5.30 7.68
N ARG A 4 -0.40 6.23 6.75
CA ARG A 4 -1.15 6.30 5.50
C ARG A 4 -0.22 6.06 4.33
N VAL A 5 -0.67 5.24 3.39
CA VAL A 5 0.11 4.86 2.20
C VAL A 5 -0.74 5.02 0.96
N PHE A 6 -0.14 5.52 -0.12
CA PHE A 6 -0.73 5.48 -1.44
C PHE A 6 -0.23 4.23 -2.16
N VAL A 7 -1.13 3.28 -2.37
CA VAL A 7 -0.81 1.99 -2.99
C VAL A 7 -1.19 2.04 -4.46
N SER A 8 -0.20 1.93 -5.33
CA SER A 8 -0.33 1.97 -6.79
C SER A 8 -0.23 0.57 -7.40
N SER A 9 -0.97 0.32 -8.50
CA SER A 9 -0.82 -0.90 -9.31
C SER A 9 0.39 -0.76 -10.22
N LEU A 10 1.30 -1.74 -10.17
CA LEU A 10 2.50 -1.75 -11.01
C LEU A 10 2.16 -2.04 -12.48
N SER A 11 1.21 -2.94 -12.74
CA SER A 11 0.77 -3.30 -14.10
C SER A 11 0.14 -2.11 -14.83
N ALA A 12 -0.70 -1.33 -14.14
CA ALA A 12 -1.27 -0.10 -14.67
C ALA A 12 -0.20 0.96 -14.92
N TYR A 13 0.72 1.15 -13.97
CA TYR A 13 1.84 2.09 -14.13
C TYR A 13 2.70 1.75 -15.35
N ASN A 14 3.05 0.48 -15.53
CA ASN A 14 3.79 -0.01 -16.71
C ASN A 14 3.03 0.20 -18.03
N SER A 15 1.70 0.32 -17.97
CA SER A 15 0.84 0.65 -19.11
C SER A 15 0.64 2.15 -19.32
N GLY A 16 1.35 3.00 -18.56
CA GLY A 16 1.20 4.46 -18.61
C GLY A 16 -0.07 4.98 -17.90
N ILE A 17 -0.73 4.13 -17.12
CA ILE A 17 -1.95 4.48 -16.38
C ILE A 17 -1.60 4.72 -14.92
N LEU A 18 -1.78 5.96 -14.46
CA LEU A 18 -1.63 6.28 -13.03
C LEU A 18 -2.89 5.84 -12.27
N THR A 19 -2.71 4.93 -11.32
CA THR A 19 -3.77 4.42 -10.46
C THR A 19 -3.25 4.16 -9.05
N GLY A 20 -4.17 4.07 -8.11
CA GLY A 20 -3.91 3.74 -6.72
C GLY A 20 -4.95 4.29 -5.77
N LYS A 21 -4.77 4.02 -4.48
CA LYS A 21 -5.62 4.57 -3.43
C LYS A 21 -4.82 4.86 -2.16
N TRP A 22 -5.23 5.90 -1.46
CA TRP A 22 -4.82 6.13 -0.09
C TRP A 22 -5.49 5.11 0.84
N THR A 23 -4.70 4.52 1.71
CA THR A 23 -5.14 3.59 2.76
C THR A 23 -4.52 4.01 4.09
N THR A 24 -5.32 3.98 5.15
CA THR A 24 -4.84 4.10 6.52
C THR A 24 -4.69 2.71 7.14
N LEU A 25 -3.53 2.42 7.73
CA LEU A 25 -3.22 1.18 8.43
C LEU A 25 -3.43 1.34 9.97
N PRO A 26 -3.82 0.27 10.69
CA PRO A 26 -4.02 -1.07 10.19
C PRO A 26 -5.39 -1.29 9.52
N VAL A 27 -5.44 -2.20 8.55
CA VAL A 27 -6.67 -2.79 7.99
C VAL A 27 -6.84 -4.23 8.48
N ASN A 28 -8.04 -4.78 8.37
CA ASN A 28 -8.34 -6.14 8.82
C ASN A 28 -7.75 -7.20 7.90
N ASP A 29 -7.85 -6.99 6.59
CA ASP A 29 -7.34 -7.90 5.57
C ASP A 29 -6.67 -7.07 4.46
N VAL A 30 -5.34 -7.11 4.39
CA VAL A 30 -4.57 -6.37 3.38
C VAL A 30 -4.97 -6.75 1.97
N GLN A 31 -5.23 -8.04 1.71
CA GLN A 31 -5.59 -8.50 0.38
C GLN A 31 -6.95 -7.93 -0.03
N LYS A 32 -7.94 -8.05 0.85
CA LYS A 32 -9.31 -7.63 0.55
C LYS A 32 -9.51 -6.12 0.62
N ASP A 33 -8.95 -5.46 1.64
CA ASP A 33 -9.23 -4.05 1.92
C ASP A 33 -8.34 -3.12 1.06
N ILE A 34 -7.17 -3.59 0.64
CA ILE A 34 -6.18 -2.80 -0.12
C ILE A 34 -6.00 -3.33 -1.54
N LEU A 35 -5.67 -4.61 -1.71
CA LEU A 35 -5.19 -5.12 -3.00
C LEU A 35 -6.31 -5.54 -3.95
N ASP A 36 -7.52 -5.78 -3.44
CA ASP A 36 -8.68 -6.07 -4.27
C ASP A 36 -8.97 -4.89 -5.22
N GLY A 37 -9.00 -5.18 -6.52
CA GLY A 37 -9.17 -4.18 -7.59
C GLY A 37 -7.90 -3.52 -8.14
N LEU A 38 -6.69 -3.89 -7.68
CA LEU A 38 -5.41 -3.42 -8.27
C LEU A 38 -4.82 -4.38 -9.33
N ASP A 39 -5.64 -5.27 -9.89
CA ASP A 39 -5.25 -6.29 -10.88
C ASP A 39 -4.20 -7.31 -10.40
N GLY A 40 -4.19 -7.59 -9.08
CA GLY A 40 -3.54 -8.77 -8.51
C GLY A 40 -2.01 -8.72 -8.45
N GLU A 41 -1.51 -8.95 -7.24
CA GLU A 41 -0.11 -9.23 -6.83
C GLU A 41 0.93 -8.12 -6.97
N GLU A 42 0.99 -7.35 -8.06
CA GLU A 42 2.06 -6.35 -8.24
C GLU A 42 1.62 -4.92 -7.90
N TYR A 43 2.02 -4.46 -6.71
CA TYR A 43 1.81 -3.10 -6.22
C TYR A 43 3.13 -2.46 -5.76
N PHE A 44 3.10 -1.14 -5.59
CA PHE A 44 4.15 -0.40 -4.91
C PHE A 44 3.57 0.78 -4.12
N ILE A 45 4.31 1.24 -3.12
CA ILE A 45 3.97 2.44 -2.34
C ILE A 45 4.64 3.63 -3.02
N SER A 46 3.85 4.47 -3.67
CA SER A 46 4.37 5.65 -4.38
C SER A 46 4.38 6.92 -3.54
N ASP A 47 3.62 6.94 -2.43
CA ASP A 47 3.60 8.05 -1.48
C ASP A 47 3.15 7.56 -0.08
N TYR A 48 3.49 8.30 0.97
CA TYR A 48 3.10 7.97 2.34
C TYR A 48 3.08 9.17 3.30
N ASP A 49 2.33 9.03 4.38
CA ASP A 49 2.35 9.90 5.56
C ASP A 49 2.55 9.01 6.80
N ALA A 50 3.77 9.04 7.33
CA ALA A 50 4.22 8.23 8.46
C ALA A 50 5.44 8.89 9.14
N PRO A 51 5.69 8.62 10.44
CA PRO A 51 6.83 9.19 11.16
C PRO A 51 8.15 8.43 10.95
N PHE A 52 8.25 7.62 9.90
CA PHE A 52 9.42 6.84 9.51
C PHE A 52 9.42 6.61 8.00
N GLU A 53 10.58 6.26 7.44
CA GLU A 53 10.71 5.98 6.02
C GLU A 53 10.06 4.65 5.64
N ILE A 54 9.27 4.68 4.58
CA ILE A 54 8.60 3.51 4.00
C ILE A 54 9.20 3.25 2.63
N GLY A 55 9.75 2.05 2.43
CA GLY A 55 10.29 1.64 1.14
C GLY A 55 9.19 1.32 0.13
N GLU A 56 9.42 1.68 -1.13
CA GLU A 56 8.48 1.51 -2.24
C GLU A 56 7.94 0.07 -2.38
N HIS A 57 8.81 -0.93 -2.16
CA HIS A 57 8.47 -2.36 -2.27
C HIS A 57 8.32 -3.07 -0.91
N ILE A 58 8.07 -2.30 0.16
CA ILE A 58 7.82 -2.91 1.46
C ILE A 58 6.58 -3.82 1.39
N ASN A 59 6.63 -4.93 2.12
CA ASN A 59 5.48 -5.82 2.22
C ASN A 59 4.38 -5.14 3.06
N LEU A 60 3.21 -4.90 2.45
CA LEU A 60 2.07 -4.24 3.11
C LEU A 60 1.56 -5.01 4.33
N VAL A 61 1.64 -6.35 4.36
CA VAL A 61 1.23 -7.13 5.53
C VAL A 61 2.16 -6.84 6.71
N ASN A 62 3.47 -6.80 6.47
CA ASN A 62 4.43 -6.43 7.51
C ASN A 62 4.22 -4.99 7.98
N LEU A 63 4.00 -4.05 7.06
CA LEU A 63 3.72 -2.65 7.39
C LEU A 63 2.43 -2.50 8.22
N ASN A 64 1.39 -3.27 7.88
CA ASN A 64 0.11 -3.31 8.61
C ASN A 64 0.27 -3.76 10.09
N LEU A 65 1.28 -4.59 10.38
CA LEU A 65 1.55 -5.12 11.72
C LEU A 65 2.41 -4.17 12.59
N LEU A 66 3.05 -3.14 12.01
CA LEU A 66 3.88 -2.19 12.76
C LEU A 66 3.08 -1.32 13.77
N HIS A 67 1.75 -1.36 13.71
CA HIS A 67 0.90 -0.66 14.67
C HIS A 67 0.68 -1.44 15.99
N MET A 68 1.11 -2.71 16.09
CA MET A 68 0.75 -3.59 17.22
C MET A 68 1.73 -3.55 18.42
N SER A 69 2.50 -2.47 18.62
CA SER A 69 3.39 -2.29 19.78
C SER A 69 2.87 -1.25 20.78
#